data_AF-A0AA96JXW0-F1
#
_entry.id   AF-A0AA96JXW0-F1
#
_cell.length_a   1.000
_cell.length_b   1.000
_cell.length_c   1.000
_cell.angle_alpha   90.00
_cell.angle_beta   90.00
_cell.angle_gamma   90.00
#
_symmetry.space_group_name_H-M   'P 1'
#
loop_
_entity.id
_entity.type
_entity.pdbx_description
1 polymer ?
#
loop_
_entity_poly.entity_id
_entity_poly.type
_entity_poly.pdbx_seq_one_letter_code
_entity_poly.pdbx_strand_id
1 'polypeptide(L)'
;MHIYTIKRGAPQLGSTELESVKLYTLDGKYARALFHYQGEAIHKAILQYLRNEFGQTNDQYGSMIRGLSQQYAWRGSETQITLIYHGFRERGTLTVEGRIYAPLFLDTLSENSY
;
A
#
# COMPACT_ATOMS: atom_id res chain seq x y z
N MET A 1 -8.85 -17.71 -6.26
CA MET A 1 -8.32 -16.33 -6.12
C MET A 1 -9.41 -15.34 -6.49
N HIS A 2 -9.65 -14.33 -5.65
CA HIS A 2 -10.60 -13.25 -5.99
C HIS A 2 -9.95 -11.88 -5.84
N ILE A 3 -10.34 -10.95 -6.73
CA ILE A 3 -9.89 -9.55 -6.72
C ILE A 3 -11.14 -8.67 -6.71
N TYR A 4 -11.27 -7.84 -5.69
CA TYR A 4 -12.36 -6.88 -5.57
C TYR A 4 -11.79 -5.48 -5.79
N THR A 5 -12.37 -4.71 -6.70
CA THR A 5 -11.93 -3.33 -6.95
C THR A 5 -13.05 -2.37 -6.58
N ILE A 6 -12.79 -1.50 -5.62
CA ILE A 6 -13.73 -0.46 -5.20
C ILE A 6 -13.26 0.87 -5.80
N LYS A 7 -14.09 1.45 -6.67
CA LYS A 7 -13.87 2.77 -7.31
C LYS A 7 -15.00 3.78 -7.05
N ARG A 8 -16.14 3.36 -6.49
CA ARG A 8 -17.27 4.23 -6.16
C ARG A 8 -17.30 4.47 -4.65
N GLY A 9 -17.49 5.73 -4.24
CA GLY A 9 -17.46 6.15 -2.83
C GLY A 9 -16.05 6.16 -2.25
N ALA A 10 -15.16 6.95 -2.87
CA ALA A 10 -13.72 7.11 -2.59
C ALA A 10 -13.26 6.45 -1.26
N PRO A 11 -12.49 5.35 -1.30
CA PRO A 11 -12.05 4.68 -0.08
C PRO A 11 -11.30 5.66 0.83
N GLN A 12 -11.63 5.66 2.12
CA GLN A 12 -11.05 6.59 3.08
C GLN A 12 -9.98 5.90 3.93
N LEU A 13 -8.89 6.62 4.20
CA LEU A 13 -7.90 6.28 5.22
C LEU A 13 -7.80 7.45 6.20
N GLY A 14 -8.30 7.24 7.42
CA GLY A 14 -8.59 8.37 8.32
C GLY A 14 -9.57 9.33 7.65
N SER A 15 -9.21 10.61 7.55
CA SER A 15 -9.97 11.64 6.84
C SER A 15 -9.57 11.84 5.37
N THR A 16 -8.70 10.97 4.83
CA THR A 16 -8.12 11.13 3.47
C THR A 16 -8.84 10.26 2.46
N GLU A 17 -9.39 10.87 1.41
CA GLU A 17 -9.97 10.15 0.28
C GLU A 17 -8.87 9.63 -0.67
N LEU A 18 -9.00 8.37 -1.06
CA LEU A 18 -8.10 7.68 -1.98
C LEU A 18 -8.82 7.38 -3.30
N GLU A 19 -8.06 7.17 -4.38
CA GLU A 19 -8.65 6.99 -5.71
C GLU A 19 -9.31 5.61 -5.87
N SER A 20 -8.67 4.57 -5.34
CA SER A 20 -9.19 3.21 -5.43
C SER A 20 -8.53 2.28 -4.42
N VAL A 21 -9.22 1.17 -4.14
CA VAL A 21 -8.64 0.02 -3.44
C VAL A 21 -8.89 -1.26 -4.24
N LYS A 22 -7.86 -2.09 -4.34
CA LYS A 22 -7.95 -3.48 -4.80
C LYS A 22 -7.71 -4.40 -3.61
N LEU A 23 -8.69 -5.22 -3.29
CA LEU A 23 -8.61 -6.27 -2.27
C LEU A 23 -8.37 -7.61 -2.93
N TYR A 24 -7.37 -8.34 -2.43
CA TYR A 24 -6.93 -9.64 -2.91
C TYR A 24 -7.18 -10.68 -1.82
N THR A 25 -7.80 -11.79 -2.20
CA THR A 25 -8.00 -12.94 -1.31
C THR A 25 -7.56 -14.25 -1.97
N LEU A 26 -7.01 -15.14 -1.15
CA LEU A 26 -6.62 -16.50 -1.49
C LEU A 26 -7.36 -17.47 -0.56
N ASP A 27 -8.08 -18.44 -1.12
CA ASP A 27 -8.90 -19.40 -0.36
C ASP A 27 -9.85 -18.76 0.68
N GLY A 28 -10.47 -17.64 0.29
CA GLY A 28 -11.36 -16.87 1.16
C GLY A 28 -10.66 -16.06 2.26
N LYS A 29 -9.32 -16.12 2.33
CA LYS A 29 -8.52 -15.41 3.34
C LYS A 29 -7.87 -14.16 2.76
N TYR A 30 -7.72 -13.15 3.61
CA TYR A 30 -7.12 -11.87 3.24
C TYR A 30 -5.66 -12.06 2.83
N ALA A 31 -5.30 -11.59 1.63
CA ALA A 31 -3.92 -11.56 1.15
C ALA A 31 -3.36 -10.14 1.15
N ARG A 32 -4.00 -9.23 0.42
CA ARG A 32 -3.47 -7.86 0.21
C ARG A 32 -4.60 -6.86 0.00
N ALA A 33 -4.43 -5.64 0.48
CA ALA A 33 -5.14 -4.46 0.00
C ALA A 33 -4.14 -3.50 -0.65
N LEU A 34 -4.42 -3.06 -1.88
CA LEU A 34 -3.62 -2.10 -2.62
C LEU A 34 -4.45 -0.86 -2.91
N PHE A 35 -4.06 0.26 -2.31
CA PHE A 35 -4.68 1.55 -2.51
C PHE A 35 -3.82 2.40 -3.46
N HIS A 36 -4.50 3.19 -4.29
CA HIS A 36 -3.86 4.20 -5.15
C HIS A 36 -4.34 5.59 -4.74
N TYR A 37 -3.42 6.54 -4.79
CA TYR A 37 -3.72 7.95 -4.55
C TYR A 37 -2.82 8.86 -5.38
N GLN A 38 -3.24 10.10 -5.54
CA GLN A 38 -2.51 11.14 -6.26
C GLN A 38 -2.39 12.42 -5.41
N GLY A 39 -1.26 13.12 -5.53
CA GLY A 39 -0.99 14.40 -4.90
C GLY A 39 -0.10 14.32 -3.67
N GLU A 40 0.82 15.26 -3.54
CA GLU A 40 1.76 15.36 -2.41
C GLU A 40 1.03 15.62 -1.08
N ALA A 41 -0.05 16.40 -1.09
CA ALA A 41 -0.83 16.69 0.11
C ALA A 41 -1.45 15.41 0.70
N ILE A 42 -2.04 14.56 -0.15
CA ILE A 42 -2.60 13.26 0.24
C ILE A 42 -1.48 12.34 0.73
N HIS A 43 -0.32 12.32 0.06
CA HIS A 43 0.84 11.55 0.51
C HIS A 43 1.25 11.91 1.96
N LYS A 44 1.40 13.22 2.23
CA LYS A 44 1.78 13.71 3.57
C LYS A 44 0.74 13.34 4.62
N ALA A 45 -0.54 13.45 4.31
CA ALA A 45 -1.63 13.07 5.21
C ALA A 45 -1.59 11.57 5.57
N ILE A 46 -1.43 10.70 4.57
CA ILE A 46 -1.30 9.25 4.77
C ILE A 46 -0.06 8.93 5.61
N LEU A 47 1.09 9.53 5.27
CA LEU A 47 2.35 9.31 5.99
C LEU A 47 2.22 9.73 7.46
N GLN A 48 1.60 10.89 7.73
CA GLN A 48 1.36 11.37 9.08
C GLN A 48 0.42 10.43 9.85
N TYR A 49 -0.68 10.00 9.23
CA TYR A 49 -1.59 9.03 9.82
C TYR A 49 -0.87 7.74 10.22
N LEU A 50 -0.11 7.13 9.31
CA LEU A 50 0.61 5.88 9.58
C LEU A 50 1.68 6.05 10.67
N ARG A 51 2.35 7.21 10.74
CA ARG A 51 3.31 7.50 11.81
C ARG A 51 2.67 7.63 13.18
N ASN A 52 1.47 8.22 13.24
CA ASN A 52 0.73 8.36 14.48
C ASN A 52 0.24 6.99 14.97
N GLU A 53 -0.27 6.15 14.07
CA GLU A 53 -0.84 4.84 14.41
C GLU A 53 0.22 3.77 14.70
N PHE A 54 1.32 3.75 13.94
CA PHE A 54 2.29 2.64 13.95
C PHE A 54 3.72 3.07 14.32
N GLY A 55 3.93 4.34 14.65
CA GLY A 55 5.25 4.89 14.98
C GLY A 55 6.08 5.29 13.76
N GLN A 56 7.26 5.86 14.01
CA GLN A 56 8.19 6.27 12.95
C GLN A 56 8.88 5.06 12.32
N THR A 57 9.07 5.08 10.99
CA THR A 57 9.84 4.06 10.27
C THR A 57 11.29 4.49 10.14
N ASN A 58 12.22 3.58 10.37
CA ASN A 58 13.66 3.85 10.21
C ASN A 58 14.12 3.85 8.74
N ASP A 59 13.30 3.34 7.83
CA ASP A 59 13.72 3.01 6.47
C ASP A 59 13.32 4.09 5.46
N GLN A 60 14.17 5.10 5.26
CA GLN A 60 14.15 5.90 4.04
C GLN A 60 15.04 5.22 2.98
N TYR A 61 14.62 4.09 2.43
CA TYR A 61 15.28 3.57 1.23
C TYR A 61 14.99 4.52 0.05
N GLY A 62 16.01 5.20 -0.44
CA GLY A 62 15.91 6.14 -1.59
C GLY A 62 16.14 7.62 -1.27
N SER A 63 16.66 7.95 -0.09
CA SER A 63 17.06 9.34 0.24
C SER A 63 18.35 9.72 -0.50
N MET A 64 18.29 9.89 -1.82
CA MET A 64 19.28 10.66 -2.58
C MET A 64 18.77 10.95 -4.00
N ILE A 65 18.79 12.25 -4.35
CA ILE A 65 18.48 12.89 -5.65
C ILE A 65 16.97 13.13 -5.92
N ARG A 66 16.45 14.26 -5.40
CA ARG A 66 15.21 14.95 -5.85
C ARG A 66 13.89 14.14 -5.86
N GLY A 67 13.59 13.33 -4.83
CA GLY A 67 12.21 12.85 -4.63
C GLY A 67 11.64 11.98 -5.77
N LEU A 68 12.49 11.25 -6.48
CA LEU A 68 12.07 10.35 -7.57
C LEU A 68 11.15 9.22 -7.08
N SER A 69 11.43 8.67 -5.88
CA SER A 69 10.56 7.73 -5.19
C SER A 69 10.84 7.77 -3.69
N GLN A 70 9.81 7.79 -2.86
CA GLN A 70 9.88 7.65 -1.40
C GLN A 70 9.21 6.33 -1.03
N GLN A 71 9.80 5.59 -0.09
CA GLN A 71 9.23 4.34 0.41
C GLN A 71 9.33 4.30 1.93
N TYR A 72 8.24 3.89 2.58
CA TYR A 72 8.13 3.67 4.02
C TYR A 72 7.50 2.31 4.29
N ALA A 73 7.95 1.62 5.33
CA ALA A 73 7.41 0.31 5.69
C ALA A 73 7.21 0.16 7.20
N TRP A 74 6.08 -0.43 7.58
CA TRP A 74 5.78 -0.85 8.95
C TRP A 74 5.53 -2.35 8.95
N ARG A 75 6.15 -3.07 9.88
CA ARG A 75 6.03 -4.52 9.98
C ARG A 75 5.51 -4.90 11.37
N GLY A 76 4.30 -5.47 11.40
CA GLY A 76 3.74 -6.14 12.57
C GLY A 76 3.97 -7.64 12.52
N SER A 77 3.39 -8.36 13.49
CA SER A 77 3.45 -9.83 13.56
C SER A 77 2.73 -10.49 12.38
N GLU A 78 1.53 -9.99 12.07
CA GLU A 78 0.62 -10.58 11.06
C GLU A 78 0.59 -9.81 9.74
N THR A 79 0.88 -8.51 9.77
CA THR A 79 0.72 -7.62 8.63
C THR A 79 1.96 -6.80 8.32
N GLN A 80 2.16 -6.48 7.05
CA GLN A 80 3.14 -5.51 6.58
C GLN A 80 2.43 -4.39 5.84
N ILE A 81 2.79 -3.14 6.13
CA ILE A 81 2.32 -1.96 5.44
C ILE A 81 3.49 -1.38 4.65
N THR A 82 3.27 -1.02 3.39
CA THR A 82 4.26 -0.37 2.54
C THR A 82 3.63 0.81 1.83
N LEU A 83 4.19 2.00 2.03
CA LEU A 83 3.79 3.24 1.37
C LEU A 83 4.87 3.63 0.38
N ILE A 84 4.53 3.75 -0.90
CA ILE A 84 5.42 4.22 -1.97
C ILE A 84 4.84 5.50 -2.57
N TYR A 85 5.70 6.47 -2.88
CA TYR A 85 5.32 7.72 -3.54
C TYR A 85 6.34 8.14 -4.59
N HIS A 86 5.87 8.34 -5.81
CA HIS A 86 6.66 8.80 -6.95
C HIS A 86 6.45 10.29 -7.15
N GLY A 87 7.39 11.12 -6.69
CA GLY A 87 7.24 12.58 -6.67
C GLY A 87 7.05 13.22 -8.04
N PHE A 88 7.70 12.70 -9.10
CA PHE A 88 7.57 13.25 -10.46
C PHE A 88 6.14 13.15 -11.04
N ARG A 89 5.42 12.08 -10.69
CA ARG A 89 4.05 11.84 -11.17
C ARG A 89 3.00 12.20 -10.12
N GLU A 90 3.45 12.61 -8.93
CA GLU A 90 2.65 12.76 -7.72
C GLU A 90 1.73 11.56 -7.46
N ARG A 91 2.20 10.34 -7.71
CA ARG A 91 1.40 9.12 -7.53
C ARG A 91 1.97 8.28 -6.43
N GLY A 92 1.10 7.73 -5.59
CA GLY A 92 1.52 6.79 -4.58
C GLY A 92 0.62 5.58 -4.44
N THR A 93 1.18 4.57 -3.81
CA THR A 93 0.50 3.35 -3.45
C THR A 93 0.66 3.08 -1.97
N LEU A 94 -0.41 2.61 -1.34
CA LEU A 94 -0.37 2.05 0.00
C LEU A 94 -0.74 0.57 -0.14
N THR A 95 0.14 -0.31 0.32
CA THR A 95 -0.09 -1.74 0.33
C THR A 95 -0.17 -2.21 1.78
N VAL A 96 -1.22 -2.95 2.10
CA VAL A 96 -1.37 -3.66 3.37
C VAL A 96 -1.42 -5.15 3.03
N GLU A 97 -0.57 -5.94 3.65
CA GLU A 97 -0.34 -7.34 3.28
C GLU A 97 -0.41 -8.24 4.50
N GLY A 98 -1.09 -9.37 4.37
CA GLY A 98 -0.98 -10.46 5.34
C GLY A 98 0.33 -11.22 5.12
N ARG A 99 1.12 -11.44 6.18
CA ARG A 99 2.46 -12.05 6.08
C ARG A 99 2.44 -13.53 5.67
N ILE A 100 1.29 -14.19 5.75
CA ILE A 100 1.10 -15.59 5.34
C ILE A 100 0.53 -15.68 3.92
N TYR A 101 -0.59 -14.99 3.65
CA TYR A 101 -1.33 -15.16 2.41
C TYR A 101 -0.88 -14.24 1.26
N ALA A 102 -0.20 -13.12 1.54
CA ALA A 102 0.33 -12.28 0.46
C ALA A 102 1.45 -12.97 -0.35
N PRO A 103 2.45 -13.62 0.28
CA PRO A 103 3.45 -14.38 -0.48
C PRO A 103 2.82 -15.51 -1.30
N LEU A 104 1.95 -16.32 -0.69
CA LEU A 104 1.25 -17.41 -1.37
C LEU A 104 0.43 -16.90 -2.57
N PHE A 105 -0.23 -15.76 -2.42
CA PHE A 105 -0.95 -15.13 -3.53
C PHE A 105 0.00 -14.74 -4.68
N LEU A 106 1.17 -14.16 -4.38
CA LEU A 106 2.15 -13.79 -5.41
C LEU A 106 2.72 -15.01 -6.13
N ASP A 107 2.93 -16.12 -5.41
CA ASP A 107 3.35 -17.38 -6.01
C ASP A 107 2.30 -17.89 -7.01
N THR A 108 1.01 -17.88 -6.63
CA THR A 108 -0.06 -18.27 -7.56
C THR A 108 -0.15 -17.38 -8.80
N LEU A 109 0.16 -16.08 -8.71
CA LEU A 109 0.22 -15.22 -9.90
C LEU A 109 1.38 -15.58 -10.82
N SER A 110 2.52 -15.94 -10.23
CA SER A 110 3.74 -16.28 -10.96
C SER A 110 3.59 -17.61 -11.72
N GLU A 111 2.91 -18.59 -11.12
CA GLU A 111 2.62 -19.89 -11.74
C GLU A 111 1.61 -19.80 -12.90
N ASN A 112 0.65 -18.89 -12.84
CA ASN A 112 -0.39 -18.70 -13.87
C ASN A 112 0.05 -17.78 -15.03
N SER A 113 1.33 -17.40 -15.10
CA SER A 113 1.87 -16.50 -16.13
C SER A 113 2.50 -17.23 -17.34
N TYR A 114 2.24 -18.54 -17.49
CA TYR A 114 2.73 -19.39 -18.59
C TYR A 114 1.64 -19.79 -19.58
#